data_AF-A0A3B1AHJ7-F1
#
_entry.id   AF-A0A3B1AHJ7-F1
#
_cell.length_a   1.000
_cell.length_b   1.000
_cell.length_c   1.000
_cell.angle_alpha   90.00
_cell.angle_beta   90.00
_cell.angle_gamma   90.00
#
_symmetry.space_group_name_H-M   'P 1'
#
loop_
_entity.id
_entity.type
_entity.pdbx_description
1 polymer ?
#
loop_
_entity_poly.entity_id
_entity_poly.type
_entity_poly.pdbx_seq_one_letter_code
_entity_poly.pdbx_strand_id
1 'polypeptide(L)'
;MKTIILYAPPAAIQTLAEAVTAYVEAAYPAGGSECAQSAREALLSTVLTLRNEYDNDNRSVSISRRIKAHLKSALEYYPQTQAERRQLAEHEASQLLKCLQGDIISQQEWDA
;
A
#
# COMPACT_ATOMS: atom_id res chain seq x y z
N MET A 1 -9.94 -6.34 16.68
CA MET A 1 -9.52 -6.65 15.29
C MET A 1 -7.99 -6.62 15.26
N LYS A 2 -7.29 -7.61 14.68
CA LYS A 2 -5.81 -7.60 14.68
C LYS A 2 -5.29 -6.63 13.63
N THR A 3 -4.36 -5.76 14.01
CA THR A 3 -3.66 -4.84 13.11
C THR A 3 -2.25 -5.36 12.78
N ILE A 4 -1.63 -4.71 11.80
CA ILE A 4 -0.17 -4.73 11.59
C ILE A 4 0.29 -3.27 11.58
N ILE A 5 1.48 -3.03 12.12
CA ILE A 5 2.10 -1.71 12.12
C ILE A 5 3.19 -1.75 11.05
N LEU A 6 3.15 -0.79 10.14
CA LEU A 6 4.18 -0.58 9.13
C LEU A 6 5.11 0.50 9.64
N TYR A 7 6.40 0.22 9.70
CA TYR A 7 7.43 1.21 10.05
C TYR A 7 8.20 1.54 8.78
N ALA A 8 7.93 2.72 8.24
CA ALA A 8 8.48 3.14 6.96
C ALA A 8 8.46 4.68 6.83
N PRO A 9 9.28 5.27 5.95
CA PRO A 9 9.26 6.70 5.72
C PRO A 9 7.94 7.17 5.09
N PRO A 10 7.61 8.48 5.20
CA PRO A 10 6.37 9.02 4.66
C PRO A 10 6.21 8.75 3.16
N ALA A 11 7.30 8.87 2.40
CA ALA A 11 7.32 8.61 0.96
C ALA A 11 6.94 7.16 0.63
N ALA A 12 7.43 6.18 1.40
CA ALA A 12 7.09 4.78 1.20
C ALA A 12 5.60 4.50 1.47
N ILE A 13 5.04 5.11 2.53
CA ILE A 13 3.61 4.99 2.83
C ILE A 13 2.75 5.66 1.76
N GLN A 14 3.21 6.79 1.19
CA GLN A 14 2.56 7.43 0.06
C GLN A 14 2.57 6.52 -1.17
N THR A 15 3.72 5.93 -1.52
CA THR A 15 3.83 4.97 -2.63
C THR A 15 2.92 3.75 -2.42
N LEU A 16 2.80 3.23 -1.20
CA LEU A 16 1.86 2.17 -0.87
C LEU A 16 0.41 2.61 -1.11
N ALA A 17 0.03 3.82 -0.67
CA ALA A 17 -1.31 4.36 -0.88
C ALA A 17 -1.62 4.52 -2.38
N GLU A 18 -0.66 4.97 -3.19
CA GLU A 18 -0.77 5.06 -4.64
C GLU A 18 -0.94 3.68 -5.30
N ALA A 19 -0.11 2.70 -4.92
CA ALA A 19 -0.20 1.33 -5.41
C ALA A 19 -1.57 0.70 -5.15
N VAL A 20 -2.11 0.86 -3.94
CA VAL A 20 -3.44 0.36 -3.57
C VAL A 20 -4.52 1.06 -4.38
N THR A 21 -4.42 2.37 -4.58
CA THR A 21 -5.39 3.13 -5.37
C THR A 21 -5.45 2.62 -6.82
N ALA A 22 -4.28 2.49 -7.47
CA ALA A 22 -4.19 2.00 -8.83
C ALA A 22 -4.72 0.56 -8.98
N TYR A 23 -4.41 -0.31 -8.01
CA TYR A 23 -4.95 -1.67 -7.96
C TYR A 23 -6.47 -1.69 -7.81
N VAL A 24 -7.03 -0.85 -6.93
CA VAL A 24 -8.48 -0.78 -6.69
C VAL A 24 -9.22 -0.32 -7.94
N GLU A 25 -8.69 0.66 -8.67
CA GLU A 25 -9.28 1.13 -9.93
C GLU A 25 -9.27 0.04 -11.02
N ALA A 26 -8.20 -0.75 -11.11
CA ALA A 26 -8.09 -1.82 -12.09
C ALA A 26 -8.92 -3.07 -11.73
N ALA A 27 -8.86 -3.52 -10.47
CA ALA A 27 -9.46 -4.78 -10.04
C ALA A 27 -10.94 -4.63 -9.62
N TYR A 28 -11.33 -3.46 -9.12
CA TYR A 28 -12.68 -3.19 -8.61
C TYR A 28 -13.23 -1.88 -9.19
N PRO A 29 -13.45 -1.79 -10.51
CA PRO A 29 -13.93 -0.56 -11.14
C PRO A 29 -15.28 -0.12 -10.58
N ALA A 30 -15.55 1.18 -10.66
CA ALA A 30 -16.83 1.75 -10.24
C ALA A 30 -17.99 1.16 -11.07
N GLY A 31 -19.14 0.95 -10.43
CA GLY A 31 -20.32 0.38 -11.09
C GLY A 31 -20.27 -1.14 -11.31
N GLY A 32 -19.30 -1.83 -10.71
CA GLY A 32 -19.29 -3.29 -10.62
C GLY A 32 -20.39 -3.83 -9.68
N SER A 33 -20.37 -5.13 -9.40
CA SER A 33 -21.33 -5.76 -8.48
C SER A 33 -21.26 -5.16 -7.06
N GLU A 34 -22.33 -5.31 -6.28
CA GLU A 34 -22.37 -4.83 -4.88
C GLU A 34 -21.21 -5.38 -4.04
N CYS A 35 -20.89 -6.66 -4.21
CA CYS A 35 -19.75 -7.29 -3.54
C CYS A 35 -18.41 -6.64 -3.94
N ALA A 36 -18.24 -6.32 -5.24
CA ALA A 36 -17.04 -5.63 -5.72
C ALA A 36 -16.97 -4.18 -5.20
N GLN A 37 -18.10 -3.48 -5.08
CA GLN A 37 -18.14 -2.13 -4.52
C GLN A 37 -17.82 -2.13 -3.01
N SER A 38 -18.30 -3.12 -2.26
CA SER A 38 -17.94 -3.27 -0.84
C SER A 38 -16.44 -3.49 -0.64
N ALA A 39 -15.81 -4.33 -1.48
CA ALA A 39 -14.36 -4.51 -1.47
C ALA A 39 -13.60 -3.22 -1.86
N ARG A 40 -14.08 -2.50 -2.88
CA ARG A 40 -13.56 -1.19 -3.29
C ARG A 40 -13.55 -0.21 -2.12
N GLU A 41 -14.68 -0.04 -1.45
CA GLU A 41 -14.82 0.87 -0.31
C GLU A 41 -13.86 0.53 0.83
N ALA A 42 -13.74 -0.75 1.19
CA ALA A 42 -12.82 -1.19 2.26
C ALA A 42 -11.35 -0.89 1.94
N LEU A 43 -10.92 -1.07 0.68
CA LEU A 43 -9.56 -0.77 0.25
C LEU A 43 -9.31 0.75 0.15
N LEU A 44 -10.27 1.53 -0.33
CA LEU A 44 -10.16 2.99 -0.34
C LEU A 44 -10.14 3.58 1.08
N SER A 45 -10.93 3.01 2.00
CA SER A 45 -10.87 3.36 3.43
C SER A 45 -9.47 3.13 4.00
N THR A 46 -8.81 2.05 3.61
CA THR A 46 -7.41 1.80 3.98
C THR A 46 -6.47 2.87 3.43
N VAL A 47 -6.64 3.28 2.16
CA VAL A 47 -5.84 4.37 1.57
C VAL A 47 -5.98 5.65 2.37
N LEU A 48 -7.19 5.96 2.85
CA LEU A 48 -7.42 7.11 3.73
C LEU A 48 -6.70 6.95 5.07
N THR A 49 -6.75 5.77 5.71
CA THR A 49 -5.97 5.50 6.93
C THR A 49 -4.48 5.68 6.70
N LEU A 50 -3.91 5.15 5.61
CA LEU A 50 -2.49 5.32 5.27
C LEU A 50 -2.08 6.80 5.17
N ARG A 51 -2.95 7.65 4.64
CA ARG A 51 -2.69 9.08 4.44
C ARG A 51 -2.92 9.92 5.69
N ASN A 52 -3.95 9.60 6.49
CA ASN A 52 -4.44 10.46 7.57
C ASN A 52 -3.96 10.02 8.95
N GLU A 53 -3.65 8.73 9.14
CA GLU A 53 -3.27 8.16 10.43
C GLU A 53 -1.77 7.84 10.52
N TYR A 54 -0.98 8.34 9.57
CA TYR A 54 0.47 8.20 9.62
C TYR A 54 1.06 9.02 10.78
N ASP A 55 1.72 8.33 11.69
CA ASP A 55 2.43 8.90 12.82
C ASP A 55 3.83 9.34 12.36
N ASN A 56 4.03 10.66 12.26
CA ASN A 56 5.29 11.24 11.83
C ASN A 56 6.42 11.07 12.85
N ASP A 57 6.09 11.04 14.15
CA ASP A 57 7.08 10.93 15.22
C ASP A 57 7.65 9.51 15.26
N ASN A 58 6.76 8.51 15.14
CA ASN A 58 7.16 7.09 15.16
C ASN A 58 7.41 6.50 13.76
N ARG A 59 7.21 7.30 12.71
CA ARG A 59 7.32 6.89 11.29
C ARG A 59 6.56 5.61 10.99
N SER A 60 5.30 5.57 11.39
CA SER A 60 4.52 4.35 11.35
C SER A 60 3.05 4.56 11.07
N VAL A 61 2.39 3.52 10.59
CA VAL A 61 0.93 3.49 10.44
C VAL A 61 0.38 2.12 10.75
N SER A 62 -0.76 2.08 11.45
CA SER A 62 -1.46 0.86 11.82
C SER A 62 -2.58 0.57 10.82
N ILE A 63 -2.61 -0.63 10.28
CA ILE A 63 -3.64 -1.06 9.32
C ILE A 63 -4.23 -2.42 9.71
N SER A 64 -5.42 -2.72 9.21
CA SER A 64 -6.07 -4.02 9.44
C SER A 64 -5.24 -5.17 8.85
N ARG A 65 -5.10 -6.28 9.59
CA ARG A 65 -4.41 -7.47 9.05
C ARG A 65 -5.19 -8.15 7.91
N ARG A 66 -6.51 -7.93 7.84
CA ARG A 66 -7.40 -8.61 6.88
C ARG A 66 -7.13 -8.20 5.43
N ILE A 67 -6.67 -6.97 5.22
CA ILE A 67 -6.40 -6.41 3.89
C ILE A 67 -5.00 -6.75 3.38
N LYS A 68 -4.14 -7.38 4.20
CA LYS A 68 -2.73 -7.64 3.87
C LYS A 68 -2.57 -8.36 2.53
N ALA A 69 -3.46 -9.30 2.21
CA ALA A 69 -3.45 -10.01 0.93
C ALA A 69 -3.69 -9.06 -0.25
N HIS A 70 -4.62 -8.12 -0.12
CA HIS A 70 -4.88 -7.11 -1.16
C HIS A 70 -3.74 -6.10 -1.29
N LEU A 71 -3.10 -5.71 -0.19
CA LEU A 71 -1.92 -4.85 -0.25
C LEU A 71 -0.78 -5.54 -0.99
N LYS A 72 -0.57 -6.83 -0.74
CA LYS A 72 0.39 -7.65 -1.49
C LYS A 72 0.06 -7.63 -2.99
N SER A 73 -1.19 -7.92 -3.38
CA SER A 73 -1.60 -7.89 -4.80
C SER A 73 -1.41 -6.51 -5.43
N ALA A 74 -1.66 -5.44 -4.68
CA ALA A 74 -1.46 -4.08 -5.15
C ALA A 74 0.03 -3.79 -5.44
N LEU A 75 0.93 -4.23 -4.56
CA LEU A 75 2.37 -4.08 -4.77
C LEU A 75 2.91 -4.94 -5.92
N GLU A 76 2.38 -6.14 -6.12
CA GLU A 76 2.73 -6.99 -7.28
C GLU A 76 2.22 -6.38 -8.61
N TYR A 77 1.12 -5.63 -8.57
CA TYR A 77 0.57 -4.92 -9.71
C TYR A 77 1.29 -3.59 -10.00
N TYR A 78 1.74 -2.87 -8.98
CA TYR A 78 2.25 -1.50 -9.08
C TYR A 78 3.32 -1.27 -10.17
N PRO A 79 4.34 -2.13 -10.37
CA PRO A 79 5.30 -1.92 -11.44
C PRO A 79 4.69 -1.89 -12.85
N GLN A 80 3.58 -2.58 -13.05
CA GLN A 80 2.87 -2.64 -14.33
C GLN A 80 2.14 -1.32 -14.62
N THR A 81 1.81 -0.53 -13.60
CA THR A 81 1.20 0.80 -13.75
C THR A 81 2.24 1.90 -13.95
N GLN A 82 3.52 1.59 -13.82
CA GLN A 82 4.63 2.55 -13.81
C GLN A 82 5.58 2.33 -14.98
N ALA A 83 5.07 2.36 -16.22
CA ALA A 83 5.82 1.95 -17.41
C ALA A 83 7.19 2.66 -17.58
N GLU A 84 7.25 3.97 -17.33
CA GLU A 84 8.46 4.79 -17.52
C GLU A 84 9.50 4.61 -16.40
N ARG A 85 9.07 4.17 -15.21
CA ARG A 85 9.91 4.01 -14.01
C ARG A 85 9.85 2.58 -13.45
N ARG A 86 9.62 1.60 -14.32
CA ARG A 86 9.29 0.22 -13.91
C ARG A 86 10.32 -0.38 -12.96
N GLN A 87 11.61 -0.23 -13.25
CA GLN A 87 12.68 -0.76 -12.40
C GLN A 87 12.66 -0.16 -10.99
N LEU A 88 12.43 1.14 -10.87
CA LEU A 88 12.28 1.82 -9.58
C LEU A 88 11.02 1.32 -8.86
N ALA A 89 9.90 1.19 -9.57
CA ALA A 89 8.66 0.68 -8.98
C ALA A 89 8.76 -0.78 -8.52
N GLU A 90 9.52 -1.63 -9.22
CA GLU A 90 9.83 -3.01 -8.79
C GLU A 90 10.65 -3.01 -7.48
N HIS A 91 11.61 -2.09 -7.37
CA HIS A 91 12.42 -1.92 -6.17
C HIS A 91 11.58 -1.45 -4.98
N GLU A 92 10.81 -0.37 -5.14
CA GLU A 92 9.89 0.18 -4.14
C GLU A 92 8.88 -0.89 -3.68
N ALA A 93 8.28 -1.62 -4.61
CA ALA A 93 7.34 -2.69 -4.31
C ALA A 93 8.00 -3.83 -3.51
N SER A 94 9.24 -4.19 -3.84
CA SER A 94 10.00 -5.21 -3.10
C SER A 94 10.24 -4.80 -1.64
N GLN A 95 10.65 -3.54 -1.39
CA GLN A 95 10.83 -3.03 -0.04
C GLN A 95 9.51 -3.02 0.75
N LEU A 96 8.43 -2.53 0.14
CA LEU A 96 7.11 -2.48 0.76
C LEU A 96 6.56 -3.88 1.07
N LEU A 97 6.82 -4.88 0.22
CA LEU A 97 6.44 -6.27 0.46
C LEU A 97 7.13 -6.85 1.70
N LYS A 98 8.42 -6.53 1.90
CA LYS A 98 9.15 -6.89 3.13
C LYS A 98 8.56 -6.19 4.35
N CYS A 99 8.25 -4.90 4.24
CA CYS A 99 7.60 -4.15 5.32
C CYS A 99 6.25 -4.76 5.74
N LEU A 100 5.44 -5.19 4.78
CA LEU A 100 4.19 -5.92 5.07
C LEU A 100 4.42 -7.24 5.84
N GLN A 101 5.62 -7.83 5.76
CA GLN A 101 6.00 -9.03 6.49
C GLN A 101 6.53 -8.74 7.90
N GLY A 102 6.79 -7.48 8.23
CA GLY A 102 7.25 -7.03 9.55
C GLY A 102 8.59 -6.31 9.53
N ASP A 103 9.24 -6.21 8.37
CA ASP A 103 10.51 -5.48 8.25
C ASP A 103 10.28 -3.97 8.38
N ILE A 104 11.33 -3.26 8.79
CA ILE A 104 11.34 -1.81 8.92
C ILE A 104 12.04 -1.25 7.68
N ILE A 105 11.48 -0.20 7.08
CA ILE A 105 12.14 0.57 6.03
C ILE A 105 12.70 1.83 6.68
N SER A 106 14.01 2.04 6.62
CA SER A 106 14.63 3.32 6.99
C SER A 106 14.58 4.33 5.84
N GLN A 107 14.79 5.62 6.14
CA GLN A 107 14.88 6.65 5.10
C GLN A 107 16.03 6.35 4.12
N GLN A 108 17.18 5.92 4.65
CA GLN A 108 18.35 5.62 3.83
C GLN A 108 18.11 4.42 2.90
N GLU A 109 17.43 3.38 3.37
CA GLU A 109 17.07 2.23 2.52
C GLU A 109 16.08 2.60 1.44
N TRP A 110 15.13 3.50 1.74
CA TRP A 110 14.17 3.98 0.77
C TRP A 110 14.79 4.83 -0.33
N ASP A 111 15.79 5.64 0.01
CA ASP A 111 16.46 6.56 -0.92
C ASP A 111 17.62 5.93 -1.71
N ALA A 112 17.99 4.68 -1.41
CA ALA A 112 19.12 3.95 -2.01
C ALA A 112 18.76 3.30 -3.36
#